data_AF-A0A6C0K8T6-F1
#
_entry.id   AF-A0A6C0K8T6-F1
#
_cell.length_a   1.000
_cell.length_b   1.000
_cell.length_c   1.000
_cell.angle_alpha   90.00
_cell.angle_beta   90.00
_cell.angle_gamma   90.00
#
_symmetry.space_group_name_H-M   'P 1'
#
loop_
_entity.id
_entity.type
_entity.pdbx_description
1 polymer ?
#
loop_
_entity_poly.entity_id
_entity_poly.type
_entity_poly.pdbx_seq_one_letter_code
_entity_poly.pdbx_strand_id
1 'polypeptide(L)'
;MKFQKNIQTNQSVFWFLIALIGLLLVGIGFLLIRQPSVVVVNAGNQDREAGMQISMNGGGDDRYTRAPEAERDWIAGPDLTRVPSTPFNIPTQGIPESYQSMGLIKTGTGQMLPLYGRRSISSRDRYNYYTRTDTYNPIPIPITIKGRDCQDQVGCPELYDGDSVRIAPTKEEGEVTIYRVRDIIR
;
A
#
# COMPACT_ATOMS: atom_id res chain seq x y z
N MET A 1 -39.36 -70.52 24.35
CA MET A 1 -38.99 -69.11 24.70
C MET A 1 -37.97 -68.53 23.68
N LYS A 2 -38.25 -68.57 22.36
CA LYS A 2 -37.33 -68.05 21.30
C LYS A 2 -38.00 -67.08 20.30
N PHE A 3 -39.33 -66.95 20.30
CA PHE A 3 -40.05 -66.10 19.33
C PHE A 3 -40.12 -64.62 19.72
N GLN A 4 -40.06 -64.26 21.01
CA GLN A 4 -40.21 -62.87 21.48
C GLN A 4 -38.92 -62.03 21.36
N LYS A 5 -37.73 -62.64 21.34
CA LYS A 5 -36.44 -61.91 21.20
C LYS A 5 -36.20 -61.40 19.76
N ASN A 6 -36.79 -62.05 18.75
CA ASN A 6 -36.54 -61.70 17.35
C ASN A 6 -37.33 -60.46 16.89
N ILE A 7 -38.51 -60.22 17.48
CA ILE A 7 -39.36 -59.06 17.17
C ILE A 7 -38.81 -57.77 17.78
N GLN A 8 -38.32 -57.82 19.03
CA GLN A 8 -37.70 -56.68 19.72
C GLN A 8 -36.39 -56.23 19.06
N THR A 9 -35.58 -57.17 18.56
CA THR A 9 -34.33 -56.86 17.86
C THR A 9 -34.57 -56.23 16.49
N ASN A 10 -35.66 -56.59 15.80
CA ASN A 10 -36.00 -56.01 14.50
C ASN A 10 -36.62 -54.59 14.65
N GLN A 11 -37.32 -54.33 15.75
CA GLN A 11 -37.89 -53.01 16.04
C GLN A 11 -36.80 -51.97 16.37
N SER A 12 -35.77 -52.34 17.15
CA SER A 12 -34.65 -51.43 17.43
C SER A 12 -33.81 -51.16 16.17
N VAL A 13 -33.53 -52.18 15.35
CA VAL A 13 -32.83 -52.03 14.06
C VAL A 13 -33.61 -51.13 13.09
N PHE A 14 -34.94 -51.22 13.08
CA PHE A 14 -35.80 -50.35 12.27
C PHE A 14 -35.69 -48.87 12.67
N TRP A 15 -35.70 -48.55 13.97
CA TRP A 15 -35.50 -47.18 14.45
C TRP A 15 -34.08 -46.67 14.20
N PHE A 16 -33.05 -47.53 14.30
CA PHE A 16 -31.69 -47.16 13.93
C PHE A 16 -31.54 -46.83 12.44
N LEU A 17 -32.17 -47.61 11.55
CA LEU A 17 -32.14 -47.33 10.10
C LEU A 17 -32.87 -46.02 9.75
N ILE A 18 -34.00 -45.71 10.39
CA ILE A 18 -34.70 -44.44 10.20
C ILE A 18 -33.83 -43.26 10.66
N ALA A 19 -33.15 -43.37 11.80
CA ALA A 19 -32.27 -42.33 12.31
C ALA A 19 -31.06 -42.10 11.37
N LEU A 20 -30.50 -43.17 10.80
CA LEU A 20 -29.37 -43.11 9.87
C LEU A 20 -29.78 -42.47 8.53
N ILE A 21 -30.96 -42.79 8.01
CA ILE A 21 -31.54 -42.15 6.81
C ILE A 21 -31.82 -40.67 7.08
N GLY A 22 -32.35 -40.32 8.26
CA GLY A 22 -32.58 -38.93 8.66
C GLY A 22 -31.30 -38.10 8.69
N LEU A 23 -30.22 -38.64 9.27
CA LEU A 23 -28.91 -37.98 9.30
C LEU A 23 -28.32 -37.79 7.89
N LEU A 24 -28.51 -38.78 7.02
CA LEU A 24 -28.04 -38.71 5.63
C LEU A 24 -28.81 -37.66 4.81
N LEU A 25 -30.13 -37.55 5.02
CA LEU A 25 -30.95 -36.50 4.38
C LEU A 25 -30.59 -35.09 4.86
N VAL A 26 -30.29 -34.92 6.15
CA VAL A 26 -29.83 -33.63 6.69
C VAL A 26 -28.45 -33.26 6.13
N GLY A 27 -27.53 -34.23 6.03
CA GLY A 27 -26.21 -34.01 5.45
C GLY A 27 -26.25 -33.64 3.97
N ILE A 28 -27.09 -34.31 3.18
CA ILE A 28 -27.32 -33.97 1.76
C ILE A 28 -27.98 -32.60 1.62
N GLY A 29 -28.98 -32.28 2.47
CA GLY A 29 -29.58 -30.95 2.50
C GLY A 29 -28.57 -29.85 2.78
N PHE A 30 -27.64 -30.08 3.72
CA PHE A 30 -26.57 -29.13 4.02
C PHE A 30 -25.59 -28.94 2.85
N LEU A 31 -25.29 -29.99 2.08
CA LEU A 31 -24.46 -29.92 0.88
C LEU A 31 -25.15 -29.18 -0.28
N LEU A 32 -26.47 -29.31 -0.42
CA LEU A 32 -27.23 -28.60 -1.46
C LEU A 32 -27.39 -27.10 -1.17
N ILE A 33 -27.35 -26.66 0.10
CA ILE A 33 -27.43 -25.23 0.47
C ILE A 33 -26.11 -24.48 0.20
N ARG A 34 -24.98 -25.19 0.06
CA ARG A 34 -23.64 -24.61 -0.10
C ARG A 34 -23.19 -24.43 -1.56
N GLN A 35 -24.11 -24.28 -2.52
CA GLN A 35 -23.70 -23.94 -3.90
C GLN A 35 -23.30 -22.45 -3.99
N PRO A 36 -22.08 -22.11 -4.42
CA PRO A 36 -21.70 -20.72 -4.66
C PRO A 36 -22.47 -20.20 -5.87
N SER A 37 -23.26 -19.14 -5.70
CA SER A 37 -23.85 -18.42 -6.82
C SER A 37 -22.71 -17.74 -7.60
N VAL A 38 -22.42 -18.27 -8.80
CA VAL A 38 -21.61 -17.53 -9.77
C VAL A 38 -22.47 -16.36 -10.23
N VAL A 39 -22.17 -15.16 -9.73
CA VAL A 39 -22.77 -13.92 -10.22
C VAL A 39 -22.21 -13.68 -11.62
N VAL A 40 -22.95 -14.12 -12.64
CA VAL A 40 -22.73 -13.70 -14.01
C VAL A 40 -23.23 -12.26 -14.10
N VAL A 41 -22.30 -11.30 -14.08
CA VAL A 41 -22.61 -9.90 -14.39
C VAL A 41 -23.00 -9.86 -15.86
N ASN A 42 -24.30 -9.86 -16.12
CA ASN A 42 -24.85 -9.53 -17.42
C ASN A 42 -24.50 -8.06 -17.68
N ALA A 43 -23.49 -7.82 -18.50
CA ALA A 43 -23.25 -6.50 -19.09
C ALA A 43 -24.45 -6.22 -19.99
N GLY A 44 -25.46 -5.56 -19.44
CA GLY A 44 -26.60 -5.08 -20.21
C GLY A 44 -26.09 -4.10 -21.26
N ASN A 45 -26.37 -4.40 -22.53
CA ASN A 45 -26.27 -3.44 -23.61
C ASN A 45 -27.17 -2.25 -23.29
N GLN A 46 -26.56 -1.12 -22.94
CA GLN A 46 -27.11 0.18 -23.27
C GLN A 46 -26.25 0.76 -24.38
N ASP A 47 -26.68 0.49 -25.61
CA ASP A 47 -26.31 1.24 -26.79
C ASP A 47 -26.74 2.69 -26.58
N ARG A 48 -25.82 3.52 -26.10
CA ARG A 48 -25.79 4.94 -26.36
C ARG A 48 -24.42 5.23 -26.95
N GLU A 49 -24.41 5.41 -28.26
CA GLU A 49 -23.28 5.92 -29.04
C GLU A 49 -22.87 7.30 -28.52
N ALA A 50 -22.09 7.32 -27.44
CA ALA A 50 -21.16 8.41 -27.19
C ALA A 50 -19.87 7.99 -27.89
N GLY A 51 -19.51 8.69 -28.97
CA GLY A 51 -18.29 8.44 -29.72
C GLY A 51 -17.10 8.34 -28.77
N MET A 52 -16.63 7.11 -28.54
CA MET A 52 -15.47 6.84 -27.72
C MET A 52 -14.26 7.27 -28.54
N GLN A 53 -13.75 8.47 -28.29
CA GLN A 53 -12.37 8.77 -28.66
C GLN A 53 -11.48 7.86 -27.81
N ILE A 54 -11.02 6.77 -28.42
CA ILE A 54 -9.97 5.93 -27.86
C ILE A 54 -8.71 6.78 -27.88
N SER A 55 -8.47 7.54 -26.82
CA SER A 55 -7.14 8.00 -26.51
C SER A 55 -6.35 6.75 -26.14
N MET A 56 -5.50 6.29 -27.07
CA MET A 56 -4.50 5.26 -26.82
C MET A 56 -3.44 5.80 -25.86
N ASN A 57 -3.81 6.16 -24.63
CA ASN A 57 -2.85 6.18 -23.54
C ASN A 57 -2.63 4.71 -23.20
N GLY A 58 -1.46 4.19 -23.57
CA GLY A 58 -1.03 2.82 -23.30
C GLY A 58 -1.01 2.53 -21.80
N GLY A 59 -2.18 2.27 -21.23
CA GLY A 59 -2.37 1.79 -19.87
C GLY A 59 -2.28 0.27 -19.87
N GLY A 60 -1.07 -0.25 -20.06
CA GLY A 60 -0.75 -1.58 -19.54
C GLY A 60 -0.72 -1.52 -18.02
N ASP A 61 -0.88 -2.66 -17.35
CA ASP A 61 -0.49 -2.74 -15.94
C ASP A 61 1.05 -2.67 -15.88
N ASP A 62 1.57 -1.45 -15.86
CA ASP A 62 3.01 -1.16 -15.88
C ASP A 62 3.74 -1.78 -14.68
N ARG A 63 3.00 -2.18 -13.64
CA ARG A 63 3.52 -2.85 -12.44
C ARG A 63 4.27 -4.15 -12.75
N TYR A 64 3.98 -4.80 -13.89
CA TYR A 64 4.70 -5.99 -14.35
C TYR A 64 5.55 -5.75 -15.59
N THR A 65 5.34 -4.63 -16.29
CA THR A 65 6.00 -4.34 -17.57
C THR A 65 7.33 -3.60 -17.37
N ARG A 66 7.49 -2.87 -16.25
CA ARG A 66 8.74 -2.18 -15.91
C ARG A 66 9.15 -2.48 -14.46
N ALA A 67 10.41 -2.91 -14.29
CA ALA A 67 10.99 -3.06 -12.95
C ALA A 67 11.02 -1.69 -12.24
N PRO A 68 10.75 -1.62 -10.93
CA PRO A 68 10.87 -0.37 -10.18
C PRO A 68 12.31 0.17 -10.28
N GLU A 69 12.45 1.38 -10.81
CA GLU A 69 13.73 2.07 -10.95
C GLU A 69 14.05 2.78 -9.62
N ALA A 70 15.29 2.63 -9.13
CA ALA A 70 15.80 3.39 -7.99
C ALA A 70 16.22 4.80 -8.44
N GLU A 71 15.26 5.55 -8.99
CA GLU A 71 15.43 6.90 -9.52
C GLU A 71 14.56 7.89 -8.73
N ARG A 72 15.04 9.13 -8.63
CA ARG A 72 14.28 10.27 -8.10
C ARG A 72 13.88 11.19 -9.24
N ASP A 73 12.71 11.81 -9.15
CA ASP A 73 12.28 12.83 -10.10
C ASP A 73 12.89 14.19 -9.73
N TRP A 74 13.38 14.95 -10.71
CA TRP A 74 13.95 16.29 -10.46
C TRP A 74 12.91 17.28 -9.92
N ILE A 75 11.68 17.14 -10.39
CA ILE A 75 10.51 17.94 -10.01
C ILE A 75 9.42 16.93 -9.64
N ALA A 76 9.20 16.76 -8.33
CA ALA A 76 8.07 15.97 -7.86
C ALA A 76 6.76 16.74 -8.10
N GLY A 77 5.68 16.00 -8.36
CA GLY A 77 4.35 16.60 -8.50
C GLY A 77 3.92 17.35 -7.24
N PRO A 78 2.99 18.32 -7.35
CA PRO A 78 2.50 19.07 -6.20
C PRO A 78 1.75 18.16 -5.21
N ASP A 79 1.93 18.41 -3.92
CA ASP A 79 1.16 17.77 -2.84
C ASP A 79 -0.23 18.40 -2.73
N LEU A 80 -1.17 17.81 -3.49
CA LEU A 80 -2.56 18.27 -3.51
C LEU A 80 -3.36 17.85 -2.26
N THR A 81 -2.82 17.01 -1.38
CA THR A 81 -3.56 16.50 -0.20
C THR A 81 -3.92 17.59 0.80
N ARG A 82 -3.21 18.72 0.75
CA ARG A 82 -3.39 19.86 1.67
C ARG A 82 -4.07 21.06 1.01
N VAL A 83 -4.47 20.94 -0.25
CA VAL A 83 -5.15 22.02 -0.95
C VAL A 83 -6.62 22.01 -0.53
N PRO A 84 -7.14 23.10 0.08
CA PRO A 84 -8.55 23.20 0.42
C PRO A 84 -9.40 23.10 -0.84
N SER A 85 -10.48 22.32 -0.80
CA SER A 85 -11.49 22.30 -1.87
C SER A 85 -12.36 23.56 -1.90
N THR A 86 -12.26 24.40 -0.88
CA THR A 86 -13.03 25.64 -0.72
C THR A 86 -12.18 26.88 -1.03
N PRO A 87 -12.78 27.95 -1.58
CA PRO A 87 -12.03 29.10 -2.10
C PRO A 87 -11.44 30.03 -1.02
N PHE A 88 -11.73 29.79 0.26
CA PHE A 88 -11.17 30.55 1.37
C PHE A 88 -9.95 29.80 1.95
N ASN A 89 -8.84 30.52 2.16
CA ASN A 89 -7.53 30.02 2.60
C ASN A 89 -6.65 29.34 1.51
N ILE A 90 -6.61 29.93 0.32
CA ILE A 90 -5.64 29.54 -0.72
C ILE A 90 -4.23 29.96 -0.25
N PRO A 91 -3.26 29.04 -0.19
CA PRO A 91 -1.90 29.40 0.20
C PRO A 91 -1.33 30.42 -0.79
N THR A 92 -0.79 31.52 -0.26
CA THR A 92 -0.14 32.56 -1.08
C THR A 92 1.25 32.14 -1.55
N GLN A 93 1.84 31.14 -0.88
CA GLN A 93 3.04 30.46 -1.30
C GLN A 93 2.65 29.25 -2.18
N GLY A 94 3.49 28.91 -3.16
CA GLY A 94 3.23 27.77 -4.04
C GLY A 94 2.97 26.47 -3.26
N ILE A 95 2.18 25.58 -3.87
CA ILE A 95 1.87 24.27 -3.27
C ILE A 95 3.19 23.49 -3.12
N PRO A 96 3.49 22.92 -1.93
CA PRO A 96 4.70 22.13 -1.75
C PRO A 96 4.72 20.93 -2.67
N GLU A 97 5.92 20.46 -3.00
CA GLU A 97 6.07 19.19 -3.70
C GLU A 97 5.65 18.01 -2.80
N SER A 98 5.20 16.95 -3.45
CA SER A 98 5.00 15.66 -2.79
C SER A 98 6.33 15.04 -2.37
N TYR A 99 6.30 14.26 -1.29
CA TYR A 99 7.47 13.51 -0.87
C TYR A 99 7.73 12.35 -1.82
N GLN A 100 8.99 12.20 -2.22
CA GLN A 100 9.47 11.11 -3.05
C GLN A 100 10.59 10.33 -2.35
N SER A 101 10.87 9.14 -2.85
CA SER A 101 12.00 8.35 -2.41
C SER A 101 13.28 8.97 -2.97
N MET A 102 14.19 9.39 -2.10
CA MET A 102 15.42 10.09 -2.47
C MET A 102 16.66 9.20 -2.36
N GLY A 103 16.58 8.10 -1.61
CA GLY A 103 17.73 7.26 -1.35
C GLY A 103 17.56 6.32 -0.17
N LEU A 104 18.69 5.94 0.43
CA LEU A 104 18.83 5.07 1.58
C LEU A 104 19.75 5.70 2.62
N ILE A 105 19.55 5.34 3.88
CA ILE A 105 20.41 5.68 5.01
C ILE A 105 20.93 4.37 5.58
N LYS A 106 22.25 4.24 5.68
CA LYS A 106 22.91 3.10 6.32
C LYS A 106 23.39 3.49 7.70
N THR A 107 22.76 2.94 8.73
CA THR A 107 23.18 3.17 10.11
C THR A 107 24.45 2.38 10.44
N GLY A 108 25.23 2.83 11.43
CA GLY A 108 26.41 2.11 11.91
C GLY A 108 26.14 0.68 12.42
N THR A 109 24.90 0.38 12.80
CA THR A 109 24.43 -0.97 13.17
C THR A 109 24.19 -1.90 11.97
N GLY A 110 24.31 -1.39 10.74
CA GLY A 110 24.03 -2.12 9.52
C GLY A 110 22.56 -2.06 9.06
N GLN A 111 21.70 -1.35 9.79
CA GLN A 111 20.31 -1.13 9.38
C GLN A 111 20.24 -0.22 8.15
N MET A 112 19.41 -0.58 7.17
CA MET A 112 19.15 0.20 5.96
C MET A 112 17.75 0.81 6.08
N LEU A 113 17.66 2.13 6.09
CA LEU A 113 16.40 2.86 6.19
C LEU A 113 16.14 3.65 4.91
N PRO A 114 14.90 3.72 4.41
CA PRO A 114 14.58 4.54 3.25
C PRO A 114 14.67 6.03 3.57
N LEU A 115 15.24 6.82 2.67
CA LEU A 115 15.26 8.27 2.75
C LEU A 115 14.17 8.84 1.85
N TYR A 116 13.28 9.64 2.43
CA TYR A 116 12.29 10.39 1.69
C TYR A 116 12.59 11.88 1.77
N GLY A 117 12.28 12.60 0.68
CA GLY A 117 12.47 14.03 0.64
C GLY A 117 11.54 14.75 -0.33
N ARG A 118 11.46 16.07 -0.16
CA ARG A 118 10.80 17.03 -1.06
C ARG A 118 11.53 18.37 -0.98
N ARG A 119 11.37 19.24 -1.97
CA ARG A 119 11.86 20.62 -1.85
C ARG A 119 11.09 21.37 -0.77
N SER A 120 11.80 22.22 -0.03
CA SER A 120 11.21 23.13 0.95
C SER A 120 10.54 24.30 0.24
N ILE A 121 9.44 24.80 0.84
CA ILE A 121 8.77 26.01 0.34
C ILE A 121 9.66 27.24 0.52
N SER A 122 10.56 27.23 1.52
CA SER A 122 11.39 28.38 1.87
C SER A 122 12.43 28.75 0.79
N SER A 123 13.01 27.76 0.11
CA SER A 123 14.03 27.95 -0.93
C SER A 123 14.19 26.69 -1.79
N ARG A 124 14.59 26.87 -3.05
CA ARG A 124 14.79 25.78 -4.03
C ARG A 124 15.97 24.87 -3.71
N ASP A 125 16.95 25.39 -2.96
CA ASP A 125 18.18 24.68 -2.57
C ASP A 125 18.03 23.97 -1.21
N ARG A 126 16.81 23.97 -0.67
CA ARG A 126 16.48 23.40 0.63
C ARG A 126 15.46 22.29 0.46
N TYR A 127 15.58 21.29 1.31
CA TYR A 127 14.80 20.08 1.25
C TYR A 127 14.29 19.70 2.64
N ASN A 128 13.08 19.16 2.67
CA ASN A 128 12.55 18.50 3.85
C ASN A 128 12.79 17.01 3.73
N TYR A 129 13.38 16.40 4.76
CA TYR A 129 13.75 15.00 4.77
C TYR A 129 13.17 14.26 5.97
N TYR A 130 12.75 13.02 5.74
CA TYR A 130 12.42 12.08 6.81
C TYR A 130 12.81 10.67 6.39
N THR A 131 12.92 9.78 7.36
CA THR A 131 13.11 8.34 7.13
C THR A 131 11.94 7.55 7.69
N ARG A 132 11.84 6.27 7.37
CA ARG A 132 10.84 5.38 7.96
C ARG A 132 11.52 4.21 8.67
N THR A 133 10.86 3.68 9.70
CA THR A 133 11.31 2.43 10.33
C THR A 133 11.25 1.26 9.35
N ASP A 134 12.17 0.31 9.50
CA ASP A 134 12.21 -0.96 8.74
C ASP A 134 11.28 -2.04 9.32
N THR A 135 10.21 -1.63 10.00
CA THR A 135 9.27 -2.55 10.66
C THR A 135 8.03 -2.77 9.78
N TYR A 136 7.26 -3.83 10.05
CA TYR A 136 6.01 -4.14 9.36
C TYR A 136 5.04 -2.94 9.26
N ASN A 137 5.03 -2.06 10.27
CA ASN A 137 4.34 -0.78 10.21
C ASN A 137 5.36 0.37 10.16
N PRO A 138 5.70 0.88 8.96
CA PRO A 138 6.72 1.91 8.82
C PRO A 138 6.20 3.27 9.29
N ILE A 139 6.84 3.83 10.32
CA ILE A 139 6.47 5.12 10.90
C ILE A 139 7.46 6.19 10.40
N PRO A 140 6.99 7.38 9.95
CA PRO A 140 7.88 8.47 9.56
C PRO A 140 8.63 9.02 10.77
N ILE A 141 9.94 9.17 10.62
CA ILE A 141 10.87 9.63 11.64
C ILE A 141 11.64 10.85 11.10
N PRO A 142 11.68 11.98 11.84
CA PRO A 142 12.47 13.14 11.44
C PRO A 142 13.97 12.85 11.55
N ILE A 143 14.73 13.43 10.61
CA ILE A 143 16.19 13.40 10.63
C ILE A 143 16.73 14.80 10.90
N THR A 144 17.93 14.84 11.47
CA THR A 144 18.65 16.07 11.78
C THR A 144 19.98 16.12 11.05
N ILE A 145 20.30 17.28 10.49
CA ILE A 145 21.58 17.55 9.81
C ILE A 145 22.25 18.70 10.53
N LYS A 146 23.47 18.49 11.04
CA LYS A 146 24.24 19.50 11.79
C LYS A 146 23.42 20.16 12.93
N GLY A 147 22.58 19.36 13.60
CA GLY A 147 21.73 19.80 14.71
C GLY A 147 20.43 20.52 14.32
N ARG A 148 20.13 20.68 13.03
CA ARG A 148 18.86 21.24 12.53
C ARG A 148 17.87 20.13 12.19
N ASP A 149 16.59 20.33 12.52
CA ASP A 149 15.49 19.47 12.09
C ASP A 149 15.16 19.71 10.61
N CYS A 150 15.21 18.66 9.80
CA CYS A 150 14.89 18.72 8.39
C CYS A 150 13.39 18.68 8.09
N GLN A 151 12.52 18.54 9.08
CA GLN A 151 11.07 18.72 8.94
C GLN A 151 10.59 20.15 9.25
N ASP A 152 11.49 21.06 9.62
CA ASP A 152 11.18 22.47 9.85
C ASP A 152 10.79 23.22 8.56
N GLN A 153 10.20 24.41 8.69
CA GLN A 153 9.76 25.25 7.57
C GLN A 153 10.90 25.61 6.61
N VAL A 154 12.11 25.78 7.13
CA VAL A 154 13.31 26.09 6.32
C VAL A 154 13.90 24.84 5.65
N GLY A 155 13.71 23.67 6.25
CA GLY A 155 14.36 22.43 5.84
C GLY A 155 15.89 22.46 5.97
N CYS A 156 16.54 21.50 5.31
CA CYS A 156 17.98 21.26 5.31
C CYS A 156 18.59 21.44 3.92
N PRO A 157 19.92 21.62 3.81
CA PRO A 157 20.62 21.58 2.52
C PRO A 157 20.40 20.26 1.78
N GLU A 158 20.57 20.26 0.46
CA GLU A 158 20.57 19.02 -0.33
C GLU A 158 21.62 18.03 0.18
N LEU A 159 21.25 16.76 0.24
CA LEU A 159 22.11 15.64 0.60
C LEU A 159 22.81 15.06 -0.63
N TYR A 160 24.06 14.65 -0.44
CA TYR A 160 24.88 13.94 -1.39
C TYR A 160 25.27 12.55 -0.88
N ASP A 161 25.81 11.73 -1.77
CA ASP A 161 26.35 10.42 -1.40
C ASP A 161 27.47 10.55 -0.37
N GLY A 162 27.40 9.74 0.70
CA GLY A 162 28.37 9.75 1.80
C GLY A 162 28.09 10.79 2.89
N ASP A 163 27.06 11.63 2.74
CA ASP A 163 26.69 12.57 3.81
C ASP A 163 26.21 11.84 5.06
N SER A 164 26.58 12.36 6.24
CA SER A 164 26.11 11.84 7.53
C SER A 164 24.87 12.58 8.02
N VAL A 165 23.85 11.82 8.39
CA VAL A 165 22.59 12.31 8.96
C VAL A 165 22.31 11.64 10.29
N ARG A 166 21.66 12.36 11.21
CA ARG A 166 21.33 11.84 12.53
C ARG A 166 19.84 11.62 12.69
N ILE A 167 19.44 10.41 13.05
CA ILE A 167 18.05 10.01 13.25
C ILE A 167 17.59 10.49 14.63
N ALA A 168 16.58 11.37 14.69
CA ALA A 168 16.24 12.08 15.93
C ALA A 168 15.91 11.18 17.14
N PRO A 169 15.06 10.14 17.03
CA PRO A 169 14.68 9.32 18.18
C PRO A 169 15.78 8.34 18.64
N THR A 170 16.51 7.72 17.71
CA THR A 170 17.57 6.76 18.04
C THR A 170 18.90 7.43 18.36
N LYS A 171 19.07 8.70 17.95
CA LYS A 171 20.31 9.48 18.00
C LYS A 171 21.48 8.81 17.25
N GLU A 172 21.17 7.83 16.43
CA GLU A 172 22.14 7.14 15.59
C GLU A 172 22.49 8.02 14.39
N GLU A 173 23.74 7.91 13.95
CA GLU A 173 24.22 8.50 12.72
C GLU A 173 24.20 7.45 11.60
N GLY A 174 23.84 7.89 10.40
CA GLY A 174 23.80 7.05 9.23
C GLY A 174 24.36 7.76 8.00
N GLU A 175 24.99 6.97 7.15
CA GLU A 175 25.55 7.40 5.87
C GLU A 175 24.47 7.36 4.79
N VAL A 176 24.35 8.42 3.99
CA VAL A 176 23.33 8.54 2.95
C VAL A 176 23.84 8.03 1.61
N THR A 177 22.98 7.33 0.88
CA THR A 177 23.13 7.01 -0.54
C THR A 177 21.92 7.52 -1.29
N ILE A 178 22.13 8.45 -2.23
CA ILE A 178 21.10 9.14 -3.00
C ILE A 178 20.84 8.42 -4.32
N TYR A 179 19.56 8.37 -4.69
CA TYR A 179 19.14 7.86 -5.99
C TYR A 179 19.43 8.85 -7.11
N ARG A 180 19.74 8.31 -8.29
CA ARG A 180 19.99 9.13 -9.47
C ARG A 180 18.74 9.87 -9.87
N VAL A 181 18.93 11.10 -10.33
CA VAL A 181 17.84 11.86 -10.96
C VAL A 181 17.50 11.18 -12.27
N ARG A 182 16.21 10.92 -12.51
CA ARG A 182 15.72 10.50 -13.81
C ARG A 182 16.04 11.57 -14.85
N ASP A 183 16.77 11.19 -15.90
CA ASP A 183 17.01 12.09 -17.02
C ASP A 183 15.71 12.34 -17.78
N ILE A 184 15.42 13.63 -18.01
CA ILE A 184 14.20 14.09 -18.68
C ILE A 184 14.28 13.81 -20.20
N ILE A 185 15.48 13.55 -20.72
CA ILE A 185 15.73 13.23 -22.12
C ILE A 185 16.04 11.74 -22.22
N ARG A 186 15.05 10.94 -22.64
CA ARG A 186 15.22 9.52 -22.99
C ARG A 186 14.76 9.28 -24.41
#